data_AF-A0A813IZ48-F1
#
_entry.id   AF-A0A813IZ48-F1
#
_cell.length_a   1.000
_cell.length_b   1.000
_cell.length_c   1.000
_cell.angle_alpha   90.00
_cell.angle_beta   90.00
_cell.angle_gamma   90.00
#
_symmetry.space_group_name_H-M   'P 1'
#
loop_
_entity.id
_entity.type
_entity.pdbx_description
1 polymer ?
#
loop_
_entity_poly.entity_id
_entity_poly.type
_entity_poly.pdbx_seq_one_letter_code
_entity_poly.pdbx_strand_id
1 'polypeptide(L)'
;AVGDQLRAAAAERWASEEVGGFESYLAADDEEETAEAQEVYRGQENDGPLVNLPAVPNALCLVMRDSKTLRFVKYLSRDAPSSRADISASYFVDDPGSGSDEEQ
;
A
#
# COMPACT_ATOMS: atom_id res chain seq x y z
N ALA A 1 -29.34 -0.14 -9.65
CA ALA A 1 -29.84 -1.50 -9.99
C ALA A 1 -28.82 -2.33 -10.79
N VAL A 2 -28.44 -1.98 -12.03
CA VAL A 2 -27.36 -2.70 -12.77
C VAL A 2 -25.97 -2.07 -12.55
N GLY A 3 -25.89 -0.73 -12.51
CA GLY A 3 -24.62 -0.04 -12.27
C GLY A 3 -24.00 -0.33 -10.90
N ASP A 4 -24.84 -0.46 -9.86
CA ASP A 4 -24.37 -0.80 -8.51
C ASP A 4 -23.82 -2.22 -8.44
N GLN A 5 -24.43 -3.17 -9.18
CA GLN A 5 -23.95 -4.55 -9.25
C GLN A 5 -22.58 -4.64 -9.93
N LEU A 6 -22.37 -3.88 -11.00
CA LEU A 6 -21.06 -3.82 -11.67
C LEU A 6 -19.98 -3.21 -10.77
N ARG A 7 -20.32 -2.17 -9.99
CA ARG A 7 -19.39 -1.60 -8.99
C ARG A 7 -19.08 -2.57 -7.87
N ALA A 8 -20.07 -3.31 -7.38
CA ALA A 8 -19.88 -4.32 -6.34
C ALA A 8 -18.94 -5.45 -6.83
N ALA A 9 -19.20 -6.00 -8.02
CA ALA A 9 -18.34 -7.01 -8.62
C ALA A 9 -16.91 -6.51 -8.88
N ALA A 10 -16.76 -5.24 -9.30
CA ALA A 10 -15.44 -4.62 -9.43
C ALA A 10 -14.74 -4.49 -8.07
N ALA A 11 -15.45 -4.05 -7.02
CA ALA A 11 -14.92 -3.93 -5.68
C ALA A 11 -14.46 -5.28 -5.10
N GLU A 12 -15.22 -6.35 -5.32
CA GLU A 12 -14.83 -7.71 -4.95
C GLU A 12 -13.54 -8.15 -5.66
N ARG A 13 -13.42 -7.86 -6.96
CA ARG A 13 -12.20 -8.15 -7.73
C ARG A 13 -10.96 -7.40 -7.23
N TRP A 14 -11.13 -6.14 -6.83
CA TRP A 14 -10.03 -5.37 -6.23
C TRP A 14 -9.68 -5.89 -4.84
N ALA A 15 -10.68 -6.29 -4.05
CA ALA A 15 -10.50 -6.82 -2.70
C ALA A 15 -9.85 -8.22 -2.67
N SER A 16 -9.94 -9.01 -3.76
CA SER A 16 -9.31 -10.33 -3.81
C SER A 16 -7.79 -10.28 -4.00
N GLU A 17 -7.22 -9.11 -4.35
CA GLU A 17 -5.81 -8.89 -4.67
C GLU A 17 -5.29 -9.67 -5.90
N GLU A 18 -6.10 -10.50 -6.54
CA GLU A 18 -5.68 -11.39 -7.64
C GLU A 18 -5.33 -10.64 -8.93
N VAL A 19 -5.94 -9.47 -9.14
CA VAL A 19 -5.64 -8.60 -10.28
C VAL A 19 -4.48 -7.64 -10.01
N GLY A 20 -3.87 -7.73 -8.82
CA GLY A 20 -2.84 -6.81 -8.37
C GLY A 20 -3.35 -5.37 -8.24
N GLY A 21 -2.47 -4.40 -8.47
CA GLY A 21 -2.81 -2.98 -8.35
C GLY A 21 -3.09 -2.51 -6.92
N PHE A 22 -2.97 -3.36 -5.90
CA PHE A 22 -2.98 -2.93 -4.50
C PHE A 22 -1.62 -2.34 -4.14
N GLU A 23 -1.64 -1.47 -3.14
CA GLU A 23 -0.44 -0.85 -2.59
C GLU A 23 -0.02 -1.62 -1.34
N SER A 24 1.22 -2.10 -1.33
CA SER A 24 1.77 -2.94 -0.29
C SER A 24 2.84 -2.18 0.47
N TYR A 25 2.81 -2.33 1.79
CA TYR A 25 3.87 -1.87 2.68
C TYR A 25 4.47 -3.06 3.38
N LEU A 26 5.80 -3.18 3.36
CA LEU A 26 6.53 -4.26 4.01
C LEU A 26 7.57 -3.65 4.93
N ALA A 27 7.85 -4.32 6.05
CA ALA A 27 9.08 -4.05 6.78
C ALA A 27 10.23 -4.54 5.90
N ALA A 28 11.24 -3.71 5.67
CA ALA A 28 12.53 -4.23 5.25
C ALA A 28 13.23 -4.78 6.48
N ASP A 29 13.29 -6.10 6.60
CA ASP A 29 14.45 -6.71 7.24
C ASP A 29 15.65 -6.71 6.27
N ASP A 30 16.83 -7.09 6.76
CA ASP A 30 18.17 -6.89 6.17
C ASP A 30 18.27 -6.83 4.62
N GLU A 31 19.16 -5.96 4.12
CA GLU A 31 19.23 -5.49 2.72
C GLU A 31 19.25 -6.58 1.63
N GLU A 32 19.72 -7.79 1.93
CA GLU A 32 19.79 -8.91 0.97
C GLU A 32 18.41 -9.49 0.58
N GLU A 33 17.37 -9.28 1.38
CA GLU A 33 16.05 -9.94 1.20
C GLU A 33 15.03 -9.11 0.39
N THR A 34 15.40 -7.89 0.02
CA THR A 34 14.49 -6.87 -0.51
C THR A 34 13.85 -7.23 -1.87
N ALA A 35 14.60 -7.88 -2.77
CA ALA A 35 14.09 -8.26 -4.10
C ALA A 35 13.21 -9.51 -4.05
N GLU A 36 13.58 -10.49 -3.22
CA GLU A 36 12.80 -11.72 -3.04
C GLU A 36 11.47 -11.44 -2.34
N ALA A 37 11.45 -10.50 -1.38
CA ALA A 37 10.24 -10.05 -0.70
C ALA A 37 9.20 -9.39 -1.63
N GLN A 38 9.63 -8.73 -2.72
CA GLN A 38 8.72 -8.13 -3.72
C GLN A 38 8.06 -9.19 -4.63
N GLU A 39 8.79 -10.26 -4.95
CA GLU A 39 8.24 -11.38 -5.73
C GLU A 39 7.33 -12.27 -4.87
N VAL A 40 7.72 -12.55 -3.63
CA VAL A 40 7.03 -13.42 -2.67
C VAL A 40 6.33 -12.58 -1.57
N TYR A 41 5.46 -11.65 -1.97
CA TYR A 41 4.68 -10.83 -1.01
C TYR A 41 3.66 -11.63 -0.17
N ARG A 42 3.51 -12.94 -0.42
CA ARG A 42 2.69 -13.88 0.39
C ARG A 42 3.56 -14.85 1.21
N GLY A 43 4.78 -14.45 1.58
CA GLY A 43 5.70 -15.26 2.38
C GLY A 43 5.11 -15.76 3.70
N GLN A 44 5.64 -16.89 4.21
CA GLN A 44 5.14 -17.58 5.40
C GLN A 44 5.23 -16.70 6.66
N GLU A 45 4.11 -16.62 7.39
CA GLU A 45 3.84 -16.20 8.80
C GLU A 45 4.66 -15.10 9.51
N ASN A 46 5.87 -14.73 9.09
CA ASN A 46 6.75 -13.78 9.77
C ASN A 46 7.26 -12.62 8.89
N ASP A 47 7.30 -12.76 7.56
CA ASP A 47 7.74 -11.71 6.59
C ASP A 47 6.62 -11.21 5.66
N GLY A 48 5.37 -11.28 6.15
CA GLY A 48 4.21 -10.79 5.41
C GLY A 48 4.16 -9.26 5.31
N PRO A 49 3.36 -8.71 4.38
CA PRO A 49 3.16 -7.27 4.29
C PRO A 49 2.51 -6.73 5.56
N LEU A 50 3.02 -5.58 6.03
CA LEU A 50 2.45 -4.81 7.13
C LEU A 50 1.01 -4.42 6.80
N VAL A 51 0.77 -4.00 5.55
CA VAL A 51 -0.57 -3.69 5.06
C VAL A 51 -0.63 -3.74 3.53
N ASN A 52 -1.72 -4.34 3.02
CA ASN A 52 -2.14 -4.27 1.63
C ASN A 52 -3.39 -3.38 1.50
N LEU A 53 -3.31 -2.38 0.64
CA LEU A 53 -4.39 -1.44 0.36
C LEU A 53 -4.93 -1.68 -1.06
N PRO A 54 -6.10 -2.34 -1.21
CA PRO A 54 -6.70 -2.54 -2.53
C PRO A 54 -7.11 -1.19 -3.15
N ALA A 55 -7.27 -1.18 -4.47
CA ALA A 55 -7.75 0.01 -5.17
C ALA A 55 -9.23 0.26 -4.83
N VAL A 56 -9.51 1.34 -4.11
CA VAL A 56 -10.86 1.72 -3.68
C VAL A 56 -11.17 3.14 -4.17
N PRO A 57 -12.37 3.39 -4.73
CA PRO A 57 -12.75 4.73 -5.15
C PRO A 57 -12.88 5.67 -3.95
N ASN A 58 -12.33 6.87 -4.06
CA ASN A 58 -12.45 7.93 -3.04
C ASN A 58 -11.97 7.51 -1.64
N ALA A 59 -10.88 6.74 -1.58
CA ALA A 59 -10.21 6.39 -0.32
C ALA A 59 -8.97 7.27 -0.11
N LEU A 60 -8.80 7.77 1.12
CA LEU A 60 -7.58 8.44 1.58
C LEU A 60 -6.84 7.50 2.52
N CYS A 61 -5.60 7.15 2.18
CA CYS A 61 -4.74 6.31 3.01
C CYS A 61 -3.56 7.14 3.52
N LEU A 62 -3.41 7.22 4.84
CA LEU A 62 -2.29 7.88 5.50
C LEU A 62 -1.49 6.82 6.25
N VAL A 63 -0.20 6.71 5.94
CA VAL A 63 0.71 5.73 6.54
C VAL A 63 1.93 6.46 7.08
N MET A 64 2.14 6.36 8.40
CA MET A 64 3.38 6.75 9.05
C MET A 64 4.40 5.63 8.82
N ARG A 65 5.52 5.96 8.21
CA ARG A 65 6.55 5.00 7.81
C ARG A 65 7.85 5.32 8.50
N ASP A 66 8.56 4.28 8.90
CA ASP A 66 9.97 4.40 9.24
C ASP A 66 10.84 4.39 7.96
N SER A 67 12.14 4.59 8.12
CA SER A 67 13.10 4.60 7.01
C SER A 67 13.29 3.24 6.34
N LYS A 68 12.84 2.16 6.98
CA LYS A 68 12.99 0.78 6.50
C LYS A 68 11.69 0.24 5.89
N THR A 69 10.61 1.02 5.85
CA THR A 69 9.35 0.56 5.27
C THR A 69 9.41 0.63 3.74
N LEU A 70 9.36 -0.53 3.09
CA LEU A 70 9.24 -0.64 1.65
C LEU A 70 7.80 -0.41 1.22
N ARG A 71 7.63 0.29 0.10
CA ARG A 71 6.33 0.60 -0.50
C ARG A 71 6.37 0.30 -1.98
N PHE A 72 5.40 -0.47 -2.47
CA PHE A 72 5.20 -0.65 -3.90
C PHE A 72 3.72 -0.81 -4.27
N VAL A 73 3.40 -0.58 -5.55
CA VAL A 73 2.10 -0.95 -6.12
C VAL A 73 2.30 -2.23 -6.92
N LYS A 74 1.53 -3.29 -6.60
CA LYS A 74 1.67 -4.58 -7.30
C LYS A 74 1.29 -4.42 -8.77
N TYR A 75 1.97 -5.17 -9.65
CA TYR A 75 1.67 -5.21 -11.07
C TYR A 75 0.17 -5.36 -11.33
N LEU A 76 -0.37 -4.52 -12.20
CA LEU A 76 -1.78 -4.52 -12.55
C LEU A 76 -2.04 -5.47 -13.72
N SER A 77 -2.83 -6.51 -13.46
CA SER A 77 -3.23 -7.49 -14.48
C SER A 77 -4.08 -6.86 -15.57
N ARG A 78 -3.98 -7.42 -16.79
CA ARG A 78 -4.91 -7.14 -17.89
C ARG A 78 -6.38 -7.40 -17.51
N ASP A 79 -6.62 -8.35 -16.60
CA ASP A 79 -7.97 -8.75 -16.17
C ASP A 79 -8.56 -7.83 -15.10
N ALA A 80 -7.84 -6.79 -14.70
CA ALA A 80 -8.33 -5.79 -13.76
C ALA A 80 -9.61 -5.09 -14.30
N PRO A 81 -10.57 -4.73 -13.43
CA PRO A 81 -11.79 -4.05 -13.84
C PRO A 81 -11.55 -2.70 -14.55
N SER A 82 -10.45 -2.03 -14.23
CA SER A 82 -10.01 -0.75 -14.81
C SER A 82 -8.56 -0.47 -14.49
N SER A 83 -8.01 0.64 -15.02
CA SER A 83 -6.76 1.21 -14.50
C SER A 83 -6.93 1.69 -13.05
N ARG A 84 -5.85 1.59 -12.26
CA ARG A 84 -5.71 2.30 -10.98
C ARG A 84 -5.31 3.74 -11.24
N ALA A 85 -5.96 4.67 -10.56
CA ALA A 85 -5.62 6.09 -10.57
C ALA A 85 -5.66 6.62 -9.14
N ASP A 86 -4.53 7.14 -8.65
CA ASP A 86 -4.40 7.71 -7.32
C ASP A 86 -3.53 8.99 -7.35
N ILE A 87 -3.52 9.68 -6.21
CA ILE A 87 -2.62 10.80 -5.93
C ILE A 87 -1.76 10.35 -4.76
N SER A 88 -0.45 10.30 -4.98
CA SER A 88 0.52 9.89 -3.96
C SER A 88 1.34 11.09 -3.53
N ALA A 89 1.45 11.31 -2.23
CA ALA A 89 2.33 12.32 -1.63
C ALA A 89 3.15 11.71 -0.48
N SER A 90 4.32 12.26 -0.23
CA SER A 90 5.18 11.87 0.89
C SER A 90 5.73 13.13 1.54
N TYR A 91 5.73 13.16 2.86
CA TYR A 91 6.12 14.30 3.66
C TYR A 91 7.09 13.83 4.74
N PHE A 92 8.13 14.61 4.98
CA PHE A 92 8.96 14.47 6.17
C PHE A 92 8.25 15.21 7.32
N VAL A 93 8.24 14.58 8.49
CA VAL A 93 7.60 15.11 9.69
C VAL A 93 8.65 15.11 10.78
N ASP A 94 8.85 16.27 11.41
CA ASP A 94 9.74 16.40 12.56
C ASP A 94 9.08 15.83 13.81
N ASP A 95 9.90 15.44 14.79
CA ASP A 95 9.38 14.95 16.07
C ASP A 95 8.62 16.09 16.78
N PRO A 96 7.36 15.86 17.19
CA PRO A 96 6.53 16.92 17.80
C PRO A 96 7.07 17.42 19.15
N GLY A 97 8.06 16.73 19.75
CA GLY A 97 8.73 17.09 20.99
C GLY A 97 10.16 17.62 20.81
N SER A 98 10.72 17.66 19.60
CA SER A 98 12.03 18.28 19.34
C SER A 98 11.96 19.78 19.07
N GLY A 99 10.79 20.40 19.26
CA GLY A 99 10.67 21.84 19.37
C GLY A 99 11.36 22.27 20.65
N SER A 100 12.61 22.72 20.52
CA SER A 100 13.32 23.40 21.57
C SER A 100 12.39 24.43 22.22
N ASP A 101 12.17 24.28 23.52
CA ASP A 101 11.89 25.40 24.42
C ASP A 101 13.07 26.39 24.33
N GLU A 102 13.20 27.10 23.21
CA GLU A 102 13.91 28.36 23.17
C GLU A 102 12.93 29.44 23.64
N GLU A 103 12.66 29.43 24.96
CA GLU A 103 12.15 30.57 25.70
C GLU A 103 13.14 31.74 25.60
N GLN A 104 12.63 32.91 25.16
CA GLN A 104 13.00 34.30 25.51
C GLN A 104 14.44 34.79 25.30
#